data_AF-A0A3E0ER21-F1
#
_entry.id   AF-A0A3E0ER21-F1
#
_cell.length_a   1.000
_cell.length_b   1.000
_cell.length_c   1.000
_cell.angle_alpha   90.00
_cell.angle_beta   90.00
_cell.angle_gamma   90.00
#
_symmetry.space_group_name_H-M   'P 1'
#
loop_
_entity.id
_entity.type
_entity.pdbx_description
1 polymer ?
#
loop_
_entity_poly.entity_id
_entity_poly.type
_entity_poly.pdbx_seq_one_letter_code
_entity_poly.pdbx_strand_id
1 'polypeptide(L)'
;MKYLTLLLLVFLNTGFSQTKSDTITMQNVLACNNETWNVEKPIQLDWVNTDIENVKKLNQLNKRSNSIADIEKIFPGFIKPIGNCRSTTYDCGYNLKSTDHEFYGGYGTVHVSALYFEDKIIKIRFTINCPGQIVYNSLSSVVQFPLKCKYNNLIYDKIIEDNLKEYESKFGALSLEIADNNTKRKDVFDFFADVLSGSPLQQPFYILNGIGYPTFDLIRYLIVSNDIDSLKKLIYSPSPTARLFVANTLKHIEKKQKIHLDKKDNQRIAEIFKNSEKVKGGVISCWVGKFGYDYYDVTNNFEEYLLTK
;
A
#
# COMPACT_ATOMS: atom_id res chain seq x y z
N MET A 1 -3.10 -0.16 64.58
CA MET A 1 -2.31 0.52 63.53
C MET A 1 -1.98 -0.48 62.44
N LYS A 2 -2.71 -0.43 61.32
CA LYS A 2 -2.49 -1.26 60.13
C LYS A 2 -1.92 -0.32 59.06
N TYR A 3 -0.69 -0.57 58.61
CA TYR A 3 -0.11 0.12 57.46
C TYR A 3 -0.71 -0.47 56.19
N LEU A 4 -1.43 0.38 55.46
CA LEU A 4 -1.98 0.11 54.14
C LEU A 4 -0.89 0.49 53.12
N THR A 5 -0.17 -0.49 52.60
CA THR A 5 0.76 -0.28 51.48
C THR A 5 -0.05 -0.26 50.19
N LEU A 6 -0.23 0.94 49.62
CA LEU A 6 -0.89 1.17 48.35
C LEU A 6 0.09 0.82 47.22
N LEU A 7 -0.08 -0.35 46.59
CA LEU A 7 0.69 -0.75 45.42
C LEU A 7 -0.02 -0.21 44.17
N LEU A 8 0.47 0.92 43.63
CA LEU A 8 0.05 1.44 42.34
C LEU A 8 0.60 0.51 41.24
N LEU A 9 -0.27 -0.35 40.71
CA LEU A 9 -0.06 -1.04 39.44
C LEU A 9 -0.30 -0.04 38.30
N VAL A 10 0.76 0.66 37.89
CA VAL A 10 0.80 1.34 36.60
C VAL A 10 1.03 0.26 35.54
N PHE A 11 -0.05 -0.25 34.96
CA PHE A 11 0.01 -1.04 33.72
C PHE A 11 0.41 -0.10 32.57
N LEU A 12 1.72 0.07 32.35
CA LEU A 12 2.26 0.48 31.06
C LEU A 12 2.13 -0.71 30.11
N ASN A 13 0.95 -0.89 29.54
CA ASN A 13 0.74 -1.73 28.35
C ASN A 13 1.29 -0.98 27.12
N THR A 14 2.61 -0.81 27.05
CA THR A 14 3.29 -0.59 25.76
C THR A 14 3.56 -1.95 25.15
N GLY A 15 2.50 -2.61 24.72
CA GLY A 15 2.58 -3.78 23.85
C GLY A 15 3.02 -3.35 22.46
N PHE A 16 4.30 -2.98 22.31
CA PHE A 16 4.94 -2.96 21.00
C PHE A 16 5.07 -4.42 20.57
N SER A 17 4.08 -4.90 19.83
CA SER A 17 4.26 -6.08 19.00
C SER A 17 5.28 -5.68 17.93
N GLN A 18 6.56 -5.99 18.18
CA GLN A 18 7.49 -6.23 17.09
C GLN A 18 6.87 -7.37 16.30
N THR A 19 6.21 -7.03 15.20
CA THR A 19 5.92 -7.99 14.15
C THR A 19 7.27 -8.61 13.80
N LYS A 20 7.47 -9.88 14.19
CA LYS A 20 8.46 -10.73 13.54
C LYS A 20 8.08 -10.69 12.07
N SER A 21 8.72 -9.81 11.31
CA SER A 21 8.81 -9.91 9.87
C SER A 21 9.31 -11.32 9.62
N ASP A 22 8.45 -12.21 9.11
CA ASP A 22 8.84 -13.53 8.68
C ASP A 22 9.97 -13.36 7.66
N THR A 23 11.21 -13.56 8.11
CA THR A 23 12.38 -13.54 7.24
C THR A 23 12.22 -14.72 6.31
N ILE A 24 11.74 -14.45 5.12
CA ILE A 24 11.58 -15.44 4.07
C ILE A 24 12.96 -16.04 3.80
N THR A 25 13.08 -17.34 4.03
CA THR A 25 14.29 -18.10 3.68
C THR A 25 14.45 -18.12 2.15
N MET A 26 15.69 -18.16 1.68
CA MET A 26 16.04 -18.17 0.24
C MET A 26 15.27 -19.18 -0.62
N GLN A 27 14.76 -20.28 -0.04
CA GLN A 27 13.92 -21.26 -0.74
C GLN A 27 12.58 -20.69 -1.21
N ASN A 28 12.00 -19.75 -0.45
CA ASN A 28 10.72 -19.12 -0.78
C ASN A 28 10.87 -18.04 -1.89
N VAL A 29 12.10 -17.62 -2.20
CA VAL A 29 12.40 -16.68 -3.30
C VAL A 29 12.14 -17.34 -4.65
N LEU A 30 12.53 -18.60 -4.82
CA LEU A 30 12.31 -19.37 -6.06
C LEU A 30 10.82 -19.63 -6.32
N ALA A 31 10.02 -19.81 -5.26
CA ALA A 31 8.57 -19.99 -5.35
C ALA A 31 7.81 -18.67 -5.55
N CYS A 32 8.47 -17.52 -5.42
CA CYS A 32 7.83 -16.22 -5.52
C CYS A 32 7.55 -15.84 -6.97
N ASN A 33 8.42 -16.23 -7.89
CA ASN A 33 8.20 -16.03 -9.32
C ASN A 33 8.42 -17.36 -10.04
N ASN A 34 7.31 -18.04 -10.36
CA ASN A 34 7.29 -19.34 -11.03
C ASN A 34 7.59 -19.26 -12.53
N GLU A 35 7.97 -18.09 -13.06
CA GLU A 35 8.48 -17.99 -14.42
C GLU A 35 9.85 -18.68 -14.50
N THR A 36 9.82 -19.99 -14.71
CA THR A 36 10.96 -20.74 -15.22
C THR A 36 11.20 -20.28 -16.65
N TRP A 37 12.13 -19.35 -16.84
CA TRP A 37 12.63 -19.06 -18.18
C TRP A 37 13.23 -20.35 -18.74
N ASN A 38 12.88 -20.69 -19.99
CA ASN A 38 13.52 -21.81 -20.68
C ASN A 38 15.03 -21.55 -20.72
N VAL A 39 15.77 -22.32 -19.92
CA VAL A 39 17.23 -22.20 -19.68
C VAL A 39 18.05 -22.60 -20.92
N GLU A 40 17.41 -22.77 -22.07
CA GLU A 40 18.07 -23.14 -23.33
C GLU A 40 19.02 -22.03 -23.84
N LYS A 41 18.84 -20.78 -23.38
CA LYS A 41 19.77 -19.69 -23.69
C LYS A 41 20.74 -19.46 -22.53
N PRO A 42 22.06 -19.34 -22.79
CA PRO A 42 23.04 -19.04 -21.75
C PRO A 42 22.72 -17.70 -21.07
N ILE A 43 22.91 -17.65 -19.75
CA ILE A 43 22.75 -16.42 -18.96
C ILE A 43 23.80 -15.39 -19.42
N GLN A 44 23.35 -14.20 -19.79
CA GLN A 44 24.18 -13.07 -20.20
C GLN A 44 24.68 -12.32 -18.97
N LEU A 45 26.00 -12.32 -18.77
CA LEU A 45 26.60 -11.72 -17.57
C LEU A 45 26.39 -10.21 -17.48
N ASP A 46 26.38 -9.49 -18.61
CA ASP A 46 26.17 -8.03 -18.62
C ASP A 46 24.77 -7.64 -18.12
N TRP A 47 23.77 -8.49 -18.36
CA TRP A 47 22.40 -8.30 -17.86
C TRP A 47 22.35 -8.53 -16.35
N VAL A 48 22.99 -9.60 -15.86
CA VAL A 48 23.13 -9.85 -14.41
C VAL A 48 23.85 -8.70 -13.72
N ASN A 49 24.93 -8.17 -14.30
CA ASN A 49 25.67 -7.04 -13.74
C ASN A 49 24.78 -5.79 -13.63
N THR A 50 23.93 -5.54 -14.63
CA THR A 50 22.97 -4.44 -14.59
C THR A 50 21.98 -4.59 -13.42
N ASP A 51 21.46 -5.80 -13.21
CA ASP A 51 20.56 -6.10 -12.09
C ASP A 51 21.27 -5.95 -10.72
N ILE A 52 22.53 -6.37 -10.63
CA ILE A 52 23.36 -6.21 -9.43
C ILE A 52 23.57 -4.74 -9.09
N GLU A 53 23.90 -3.89 -10.08
CA GLU A 53 24.08 -2.45 -9.85
C GLU A 53 22.79 -1.78 -9.38
N ASN A 54 21.64 -2.19 -9.92
CA ASN A 54 20.33 -1.75 -9.46
C ASN A 54 20.09 -2.12 -7.98
N VAL A 55 20.38 -3.36 -7.58
CA VAL A 55 20.29 -3.79 -6.17
C VAL A 55 21.26 -3.02 -5.27
N LYS A 56 22.47 -2.71 -5.73
CA LYS A 56 23.43 -1.88 -4.96
C LYS A 56 22.88 -0.49 -4.70
N LYS A 57 22.21 0.15 -5.67
CA LYS A 57 21.53 1.44 -5.46
C LYS A 57 20.42 1.32 -4.42
N LEU A 58 19.63 0.24 -4.42
CA LEU A 58 18.63 -0.01 -3.37
C LEU A 58 19.27 -0.16 -1.99
N ASN A 59 20.41 -0.87 -1.88
CA ASN A 59 21.14 -0.99 -0.61
C ASN A 59 21.60 0.37 -0.08
N GLN A 60 22.01 1.28 -0.96
CA GLN A 60 22.38 2.65 -0.57
C GLN A 60 21.15 3.42 -0.07
N LEU A 61 20.01 3.31 -0.76
CA LEU A 61 18.76 3.90 -0.29
C LEU A 61 18.37 3.36 1.07
N ASN A 62 18.38 2.04 1.28
CA ASN A 62 17.97 1.44 2.55
C ASN A 62 18.67 2.07 3.78
N LYS A 63 19.93 2.47 3.62
CA LYS A 63 20.74 3.08 4.68
C LYS A 63 20.43 4.56 4.93
N ARG A 64 19.91 5.30 3.95
CA ARG A 64 19.86 6.78 3.97
C ARG A 64 18.52 7.41 3.57
N SER A 65 17.54 6.63 3.14
CA SER A 65 16.29 7.14 2.52
C SER A 65 15.30 7.70 3.54
N ASN A 66 15.60 8.87 4.12
CA ASN A 66 14.65 9.59 4.99
C ASN A 66 13.87 10.68 4.24
N SER A 67 14.34 11.07 3.04
CA SER A 67 13.74 12.15 2.24
C SER A 67 13.64 11.81 0.75
N ILE A 68 12.75 12.50 0.05
CA ILE A 68 12.64 12.42 -1.42
C ILE A 68 13.93 12.93 -2.07
N ALA A 69 14.54 13.98 -1.52
CA ALA A 69 15.86 14.46 -1.95
C ALA A 69 16.94 13.36 -1.89
N ASP A 70 16.91 12.46 -0.92
CA ASP A 70 17.85 11.33 -0.85
C ASP A 70 17.57 10.28 -1.93
N ILE A 71 16.31 10.06 -2.30
CA ILE A 71 15.97 9.18 -3.43
C ILE A 71 16.46 9.79 -4.74
N GLU A 72 16.17 11.07 -5.00
CA GLU A 72 16.54 11.78 -6.24
C GLU A 72 18.06 11.81 -6.48
N LYS A 73 18.88 11.82 -5.42
CA LYS A 73 20.34 11.73 -5.55
C LYS A 73 20.81 10.39 -6.15
N ILE A 74 20.10 9.31 -5.88
CA ILE A 74 20.45 7.96 -6.34
C ILE A 74 19.70 7.61 -7.64
N PHE A 75 18.45 8.05 -7.73
CA PHE A 75 17.55 7.85 -8.86
C PHE A 75 17.03 9.20 -9.36
N PRO A 76 17.82 9.91 -10.18
CA PRO A 76 17.37 11.16 -10.79
C PRO A 76 16.10 10.95 -11.61
N GLY A 77 15.13 11.82 -11.37
CA GLY A 77 13.82 11.75 -12.00
C GLY A 77 12.82 10.85 -11.25
N PHE A 78 13.07 10.64 -9.95
CA PHE A 78 12.14 9.95 -9.08
C PHE A 78 10.76 10.63 -9.05
N ILE A 79 10.70 11.96 -8.98
CA ILE A 79 9.46 12.75 -9.00
C ILE A 79 9.09 13.18 -10.42
N LYS A 80 10.08 13.51 -11.23
CA LYS A 80 9.90 13.96 -12.62
C LYS A 80 10.70 13.05 -13.54
N PRO A 81 10.08 12.10 -14.26
CA PRO A 81 10.81 11.09 -15.00
C PRO A 81 11.77 11.71 -16.02
N ILE A 82 12.98 11.16 -16.10
CA ILE A 82 14.03 11.54 -17.05
C ILE A 82 14.48 10.28 -17.79
N GLY A 83 14.71 10.39 -19.10
CA GLY A 83 15.19 9.27 -19.92
C GLY A 83 14.16 8.14 -20.04
N ASN A 84 14.61 6.90 -19.87
CA ASN A 84 13.81 5.68 -20.03
C ASN A 84 13.18 5.16 -18.72
N CYS A 85 13.10 6.00 -17.68
CA CYS A 85 12.46 5.64 -16.42
C CYS A 85 10.98 6.06 -16.44
N ARG A 86 10.13 5.27 -15.79
CA ARG A 86 8.73 5.63 -15.58
C ARG A 86 8.55 6.03 -14.12
N SER A 87 8.14 7.26 -13.89
CA SER A 87 7.73 7.72 -12.58
C SER A 87 6.28 8.18 -12.62
N THR A 88 5.50 7.74 -11.64
CA THR A 88 4.12 8.20 -11.46
C THR A 88 3.92 8.66 -10.02
N THR A 89 3.44 9.88 -9.85
CA THR A 89 3.10 10.44 -8.54
C THR A 89 1.60 10.60 -8.40
N TYR A 90 1.06 10.18 -7.25
CA TYR A 90 -0.34 10.24 -6.89
C TYR A 90 -0.53 11.13 -5.67
N ASP A 91 -1.56 11.96 -5.70
CA ASP A 91 -2.02 12.70 -4.53
C ASP A 91 -2.88 11.78 -3.66
N CYS A 92 -2.45 11.58 -2.42
CA CYS A 92 -3.12 10.76 -1.43
C CYS A 92 -4.04 11.58 -0.50
N GLY A 93 -4.15 12.89 -0.72
CA GLY A 93 -4.84 13.85 0.15
C GLY A 93 -4.11 14.06 1.48
N TYR A 94 -4.55 15.05 2.26
CA TYR A 94 -3.95 15.37 3.57
C TYR A 94 -2.42 15.59 3.50
N ASN A 95 -1.96 16.23 2.41
CA ASN A 95 -0.55 16.47 2.11
C ASN A 95 0.31 15.20 1.94
N LEU A 96 -0.30 14.02 1.83
CA LEU A 96 0.39 12.79 1.46
C LEU A 96 0.47 12.67 -0.06
N LYS A 97 1.59 12.15 -0.52
CA LYS A 97 1.80 11.73 -1.91
C LYS A 97 2.42 10.35 -1.92
N SER A 98 2.08 9.57 -2.93
CA SER A 98 2.84 8.36 -3.26
C SER A 98 3.50 8.50 -4.62
N THR A 99 4.73 8.05 -4.74
CA THR A 99 5.45 7.99 -6.02
C THR A 99 5.92 6.57 -6.24
N ASP A 100 5.73 6.05 -7.44
CA ASP A 100 6.33 4.80 -7.91
C ASP A 100 7.28 5.11 -9.05
N HIS A 101 8.51 4.61 -8.94
CA HIS A 101 9.57 4.79 -9.93
C HIS A 101 10.10 3.43 -10.38
N GLU A 102 9.86 3.13 -11.65
CA GLU A 102 10.22 1.89 -12.34
C GLU A 102 11.50 2.09 -13.16
N PHE A 103 12.41 1.13 -13.03
CA PHE A 103 13.62 1.06 -13.85
C PHE A 103 13.90 -0.38 -14.28
N TYR A 104 14.29 -0.50 -15.53
CA TYR A 104 14.57 -1.77 -16.17
C TYR A 104 16.02 -2.19 -15.90
N GLY A 105 16.17 -3.45 -15.49
CA GLY A 105 17.45 -4.14 -15.41
C GLY A 105 17.72 -4.94 -16.68
N GLY A 106 18.54 -5.99 -16.54
CA GLY A 106 18.83 -6.93 -17.62
C GLY A 106 17.79 -8.04 -17.70
N TYR A 107 17.57 -8.74 -16.57
CA TYR A 107 16.56 -9.80 -16.46
C TYR A 107 15.32 -9.41 -15.68
N GLY A 108 15.41 -8.37 -14.86
CA GLY A 108 14.32 -7.95 -13.99
C GLY A 108 13.96 -6.48 -14.13
N THR A 109 12.83 -6.14 -13.53
CA THR A 109 12.41 -4.76 -13.30
C THR A 109 12.45 -4.50 -11.80
N VAL A 110 12.90 -3.31 -11.43
CA VAL A 110 12.93 -2.87 -10.04
C VAL A 110 12.09 -1.62 -9.90
N HIS A 111 11.32 -1.56 -8.82
CA HIS A 111 10.55 -0.39 -8.43
C HIS A 111 11.05 0.14 -7.09
N VAL A 112 11.16 1.46 -7.02
CA VAL A 112 11.23 2.19 -5.74
C VAL A 112 9.91 2.95 -5.62
N SER A 113 9.15 2.65 -4.58
CA SER A 113 7.91 3.36 -4.28
C SER A 113 8.01 4.02 -2.92
N ALA A 114 7.51 5.25 -2.79
CA ALA A 114 7.54 5.99 -1.53
C ALA A 114 6.19 6.64 -1.24
N LEU A 115 5.74 6.56 0.01
CA LEU A 115 4.67 7.37 0.59
C LEU A 115 5.35 8.44 1.45
N TYR A 116 5.03 9.70 1.21
CA TYR A 116 5.72 10.82 1.84
C TYR A 116 4.77 11.99 2.07
N PHE A 117 5.14 12.86 3.02
CA PHE A 117 4.52 14.18 3.19
C PHE A 117 5.63 15.23 3.06
N GLU A 118 5.36 16.30 2.31
CA GLU A 118 6.38 17.28 1.93
C GLU A 118 7.60 16.60 1.25
N ASP A 119 8.78 16.62 1.87
CA ASP A 119 9.99 15.92 1.42
C ASP A 119 10.29 14.67 2.28
N LYS A 120 9.50 14.39 3.32
CA LYS A 120 9.79 13.36 4.33
C LYS A 120 9.12 12.03 3.98
N ILE A 121 9.92 10.99 3.82
CA ILE A 121 9.43 9.64 3.52
C ILE A 121 8.81 9.03 4.77
N ILE A 122 7.56 8.58 4.69
CA ILE A 122 6.90 7.81 5.75
C ILE A 122 7.15 6.32 5.54
N LYS A 123 6.96 5.84 4.31
CA LYS A 123 7.14 4.44 3.94
C LYS A 123 7.84 4.36 2.60
N ILE A 124 8.84 3.51 2.50
CA ILE A 124 9.49 3.17 1.24
C ILE A 124 9.34 1.67 0.97
N ARG A 125 9.15 1.33 -0.29
CA ARG A 125 9.05 -0.01 -0.81
C ARG A 125 10.07 -0.22 -1.91
N PHE A 126 10.75 -1.35 -1.86
CA PHE A 126 11.50 -1.88 -3.01
C PHE A 126 10.79 -3.11 -3.53
N THR A 127 10.51 -3.13 -4.82
CA THR A 127 9.94 -4.30 -5.51
C THR A 127 10.95 -4.77 -6.53
N ILE A 128 11.33 -6.04 -6.46
CA ILE A 128 12.20 -6.71 -7.43
C ILE A 128 11.37 -7.78 -8.13
N ASN A 129 11.11 -7.55 -9.41
CA ASN A 129 10.53 -8.55 -10.30
C ASN A 129 11.65 -9.11 -11.17
N CYS A 130 12.11 -10.31 -10.86
CA CYS A 130 13.21 -10.96 -11.57
C CYS A 130 12.99 -12.47 -11.51
N PRO A 131 13.41 -13.24 -12.55
CA PRO A 131 13.32 -14.69 -12.51
C PRO A 131 14.00 -15.24 -11.25
N GLY A 132 13.32 -16.16 -10.55
CA GLY A 132 13.78 -16.66 -9.25
C GLY A 132 15.22 -17.20 -9.27
N GLN A 133 15.64 -17.81 -10.39
CA GLN A 133 16.99 -18.32 -10.58
C GLN A 133 18.06 -17.22 -10.57
N ILE A 134 17.79 -16.06 -11.21
CA ILE A 134 18.72 -14.93 -11.23
C ILE A 134 18.85 -14.35 -9.82
N VAL A 135 17.72 -14.21 -9.11
CA VAL A 135 17.73 -13.75 -7.72
C VAL A 135 18.55 -14.69 -6.85
N TYR A 136 18.26 -15.99 -6.91
CA TYR A 136 18.92 -16.99 -6.08
C TYR A 136 20.43 -17.06 -6.36
N ASN A 137 20.83 -17.15 -7.63
CA ASN A 137 22.23 -17.37 -8.01
C ASN A 137 23.10 -16.10 -7.91
N SER A 138 22.52 -14.92 -8.12
CA SER A 138 23.31 -13.70 -8.36
C SER A 138 22.97 -12.55 -7.41
N LEU A 139 21.69 -12.30 -7.13
CA LEU A 139 21.29 -11.11 -6.36
C LEU A 139 21.28 -11.35 -4.85
N SER A 140 21.04 -12.59 -4.42
CA SER A 140 20.93 -12.99 -3.00
C SER A 140 22.15 -12.63 -2.16
N SER A 141 23.36 -12.69 -2.74
CA SER A 141 24.62 -12.34 -2.08
C SER A 141 24.84 -10.84 -1.94
N VAL A 142 24.08 -10.02 -2.68
CA VAL A 142 24.24 -8.57 -2.74
C VAL A 142 23.13 -7.84 -1.97
N VAL A 143 21.92 -8.40 -1.86
CA VAL A 143 20.80 -7.79 -1.13
C VAL A 143 21.14 -7.67 0.37
N GLN A 144 20.99 -6.47 0.94
CA GLN A 144 21.30 -6.18 2.35
C GLN A 144 20.05 -5.87 3.20
N PHE A 145 18.87 -6.33 2.77
CA PHE A 145 17.60 -6.10 3.45
C PHE A 145 16.69 -7.33 3.34
N PRO A 146 15.79 -7.55 4.32
CA PRO A 146 14.92 -8.72 4.33
C PRO A 146 13.85 -8.59 3.23
N LEU A 147 13.84 -9.51 2.28
CA LEU A 147 12.81 -9.59 1.25
C LEU A 147 11.66 -10.48 1.72
N LYS A 148 10.43 -10.12 1.33
CA LYS A 148 9.22 -10.96 1.44
C LYS A 148 8.61 -11.18 0.07
N CYS A 149 7.95 -12.30 -0.13
CA CYS A 149 7.20 -12.59 -1.35
C CYS A 149 5.78 -12.06 -1.20
N LYS A 150 5.35 -11.19 -2.11
CA LYS A 150 3.98 -10.66 -2.14
C LYS A 150 3.62 -10.35 -3.60
N TYR A 151 2.44 -10.79 -4.05
CA TYR A 151 1.96 -10.60 -5.42
C TYR A 151 2.95 -11.06 -6.51
N ASN A 152 3.56 -12.23 -6.33
CA ASN A 152 4.60 -12.77 -7.21
C ASN A 152 5.86 -11.89 -7.37
N ASN A 153 6.08 -10.96 -6.44
CA ASN A 153 7.23 -10.07 -6.42
C ASN A 153 7.99 -10.20 -5.11
N LEU A 154 9.29 -9.90 -5.16
CA LEU A 154 10.10 -9.75 -3.96
C LEU A 154 10.00 -8.30 -3.48
N ILE A 155 9.46 -8.13 -2.29
CA ILE A 155 9.14 -6.83 -1.71
C ILE A 155 9.95 -6.62 -0.44
N TYR A 156 10.49 -5.42 -0.26
CA TYR A 156 10.93 -4.90 1.02
C TYR A 156 10.10 -3.67 1.36
N ASP A 157 9.61 -3.59 2.59
CA ASP A 157 8.92 -2.43 3.12
C ASP A 157 9.70 -1.87 4.32
N LYS A 158 9.83 -0.55 4.39
CA LYS A 158 10.39 0.15 5.53
C LYS A 158 9.55 1.35 5.89
N ILE A 159 9.14 1.43 7.15
CA ILE A 159 8.47 2.60 7.73
C ILE A 159 9.52 3.43 8.49
N ILE A 160 9.43 4.75 8.34
CA ILE A 160 10.30 5.71 9.01
C ILE A 160 9.49 6.35 10.14
N GLU A 161 9.60 5.73 11.32
CA GLU A 161 8.75 6.01 12.48
C GLU A 161 8.74 7.49 12.88
N ASP A 162 9.87 8.19 12.82
CA ASP A 162 9.93 9.60 13.22
C ASP A 162 9.14 10.50 12.26
N ASN A 163 9.22 10.23 10.95
CA ASN A 163 8.44 10.93 9.94
C ASN A 163 6.95 10.57 10.05
N LEU A 164 6.62 9.31 10.33
CA LEU A 164 5.24 8.88 10.58
C LEU A 164 4.63 9.65 11.78
N LYS A 165 5.33 9.67 12.92
CA LYS A 165 4.87 10.39 14.12
C LYS A 165 4.68 11.88 13.87
N GLU A 166 5.58 12.51 13.11
CA GLU A 166 5.42 13.92 12.74
C GLU A 166 4.15 14.13 11.91
N TYR A 167 3.92 13.29 10.90
CA TYR A 167 2.68 13.33 10.12
C TYR A 167 1.45 13.17 11.02
N GLU A 168 1.45 12.16 11.89
CA GLU A 168 0.31 11.84 12.76
C GLU A 168 -0.02 12.94 13.76
N SER A 169 1.00 13.69 14.21
CA SER A 169 0.81 14.84 15.09
C SER A 169 0.06 16.00 14.42
N LYS A 170 0.17 16.14 13.08
CA LYS A 170 -0.43 17.23 12.31
C LYS A 170 -1.79 16.84 11.72
N PHE A 171 -1.90 15.61 11.20
CA PHE A 171 -3.04 15.17 10.39
C PHE A 171 -3.85 14.02 11.02
N GLY A 172 -3.43 13.53 12.19
CA GLY A 172 -4.03 12.38 12.84
C GLY A 172 -3.48 11.06 12.33
N ALA A 173 -4.03 9.95 12.84
CA ALA A 173 -3.53 8.60 12.57
C ALA A 173 -3.37 8.29 11.08
N LEU A 174 -2.44 7.40 10.75
CA LEU A 174 -2.25 6.88 9.39
C LEU A 174 -2.23 5.35 9.41
N SER A 175 -3.24 4.72 8.81
CA SER A 175 -3.34 3.26 8.78
C SER A 175 -2.51 2.69 7.64
N LEU A 176 -1.32 2.15 7.94
CA LEU A 176 -0.40 1.59 6.95
C LEU A 176 -0.40 0.06 6.87
N GLU A 177 -0.65 -0.61 7.99
CA GLU A 177 -0.63 -2.07 8.12
C GLU A 177 -1.43 -2.54 9.34
N ILE A 178 -1.66 -3.85 9.44
CA ILE A 178 -2.27 -4.48 10.61
C ILE A 178 -1.44 -5.66 11.09
N ALA A 179 -1.15 -5.69 12.39
CA ALA A 179 -0.62 -6.87 13.07
C ALA A 179 -1.79 -7.80 13.43
N ASP A 180 -2.21 -8.64 12.48
CA ASP A 180 -3.27 -9.63 12.67
C ASP A 180 -2.79 -11.04 12.29
N ASN A 181 -3.52 -12.08 12.70
CA ASN A 181 -3.32 -13.46 12.25
C ASN A 181 -4.42 -13.91 11.28
N ASN A 182 -5.53 -13.17 11.19
CA ASN A 182 -6.60 -13.42 10.25
C ASN A 182 -6.19 -13.00 8.84
N THR A 183 -6.05 -13.98 7.95
CA THR A 183 -5.64 -13.77 6.55
C THR A 183 -6.59 -12.85 5.79
N LYS A 184 -7.90 -13.01 5.93
CA LYS A 184 -8.87 -12.13 5.26
C LYS A 184 -8.76 -10.68 5.72
N ARG A 185 -8.53 -10.44 7.02
CA ARG A 185 -8.34 -9.07 7.53
C ARG A 185 -7.02 -8.49 7.04
N LYS A 186 -5.96 -9.29 6.90
CA LYS A 186 -4.73 -8.84 6.22
C LYS A 186 -5.01 -8.42 4.78
N ASP A 187 -5.76 -9.24 4.03
CA ASP A 187 -6.13 -8.92 2.64
C ASP A 187 -6.91 -7.61 2.54
N VAL A 188 -7.82 -7.35 3.49
CA VAL A 188 -8.53 -6.06 3.60
C VAL A 188 -7.54 -4.90 3.74
N PHE A 189 -6.59 -4.98 4.68
CA PHE A 189 -5.62 -3.89 4.89
C PHE A 189 -4.65 -3.77 3.72
N ASP A 190 -4.19 -4.87 3.16
CA ASP A 190 -3.37 -4.87 1.96
C ASP A 190 -4.10 -4.25 0.76
N PHE A 191 -5.42 -4.42 0.65
CA PHE A 191 -6.21 -3.81 -0.40
C PHE A 191 -6.47 -2.32 -0.17
N PHE A 192 -6.92 -1.96 1.05
CA PHE A 192 -7.38 -0.61 1.34
C PHE A 192 -6.30 0.34 1.86
N ALA A 193 -5.20 -0.15 2.44
CA ALA A 193 -4.16 0.67 3.08
C ALA A 193 -2.83 0.69 2.31
N ASP A 194 -2.56 -0.29 1.45
CA ASP A 194 -1.30 -0.37 0.71
C ASP A 194 -1.35 0.44 -0.59
N VAL A 195 -0.90 1.69 -0.53
CA VAL A 195 -0.83 2.60 -1.70
C VAL A 195 0.43 2.43 -2.54
N LEU A 196 1.35 1.54 -2.13
CA LEU A 196 2.63 1.30 -2.79
C LEU A 196 2.65 0.00 -3.62
N SER A 197 1.58 -0.79 -3.60
CA SER A 197 1.48 -2.06 -4.36
C SER A 197 0.89 -1.87 -5.76
N GLY A 198 0.68 -0.62 -6.22
CA GLY A 198 -0.10 -0.35 -7.43
C GLY A 198 -1.60 -0.71 -7.31
N SER A 199 -2.03 -1.21 -6.15
CA SER A 199 -3.42 -1.50 -5.75
C SER A 199 -4.26 -0.19 -5.73
N PRO A 200 -5.60 -0.26 -5.88
CA PRO A 200 -6.52 0.40 -6.84
C PRO A 200 -6.47 1.93 -7.05
N LEU A 201 -5.43 2.62 -6.60
CA LEU A 201 -5.14 4.01 -6.98
C LEU A 201 -4.71 4.14 -8.44
N GLN A 202 -4.10 3.09 -9.00
CA GLN A 202 -3.60 3.06 -10.39
C GLN A 202 -4.59 2.45 -11.39
N GLN A 203 -5.60 1.72 -10.92
CA GLN A 203 -6.57 1.08 -11.79
C GLN A 203 -7.87 1.88 -11.75
N PRO A 204 -8.34 2.40 -12.89
CA PRO A 204 -9.68 2.97 -12.93
C PRO A 204 -10.67 1.86 -12.51
N PHE A 205 -11.53 2.14 -11.53
CA PHE A 205 -12.40 1.14 -10.92
C PHE A 205 -13.38 0.62 -11.97
N TYR A 206 -13.18 -0.59 -12.49
CA TYR A 206 -14.11 -1.18 -13.47
C TYR A 206 -15.40 -1.63 -12.75
N ILE A 207 -16.35 -0.74 -12.47
CA ILE A 207 -17.68 -1.10 -11.91
C ILE A 207 -18.66 -1.48 -13.03
N LEU A 208 -18.18 -2.07 -14.13
CA LEU A 208 -19.03 -2.70 -15.14
C LEU A 208 -18.54 -4.14 -15.34
N ASN A 209 -19.48 -5.09 -15.26
CA ASN A 209 -19.27 -6.54 -15.41
C ASN A 209 -18.25 -7.18 -14.43
N GLY A 210 -18.43 -6.98 -13.12
CA GLY A 210 -17.82 -7.86 -12.11
C GLY A 210 -16.37 -7.57 -11.70
N ILE A 211 -15.82 -6.38 -11.95
CA ILE A 211 -14.41 -6.06 -11.61
C ILE A 211 -14.29 -4.97 -10.51
N GLY A 212 -15.41 -4.47 -9.98
CA GLY A 212 -15.50 -3.92 -8.62
C GLY A 212 -15.59 -4.99 -7.52
N TYR A 213 -15.68 -6.27 -7.94
CA TYR A 213 -15.93 -7.43 -7.09
C TYR A 213 -14.98 -7.53 -5.90
N PRO A 214 -13.64 -7.38 -6.04
CA PRO A 214 -12.74 -7.49 -4.89
C PRO A 214 -13.00 -6.41 -3.83
N THR A 215 -13.31 -5.18 -4.25
CA THR A 215 -13.59 -4.07 -3.33
C THR A 215 -14.87 -4.36 -2.54
N PHE A 216 -15.96 -4.67 -3.25
CA PHE A 216 -17.25 -4.90 -2.61
C PHE A 216 -17.29 -6.22 -1.82
N ASP A 217 -16.52 -7.23 -2.20
CA ASP A 217 -16.39 -8.46 -1.43
C ASP A 217 -15.68 -8.24 -0.09
N LEU A 218 -14.59 -7.46 -0.10
CA LEU A 218 -13.90 -7.09 1.13
C LEU A 218 -14.79 -6.19 2.01
N ILE A 219 -15.55 -5.26 1.41
CA ILE A 219 -16.54 -4.45 2.14
C ILE A 219 -17.65 -5.32 2.73
N ARG A 220 -18.25 -6.23 1.95
CA ARG A 220 -19.29 -7.16 2.42
C ARG A 220 -18.76 -8.04 3.53
N TYR A 221 -17.52 -8.52 3.42
CA TYR A 221 -16.86 -9.25 4.49
C TYR A 221 -16.85 -8.42 5.78
N LEU A 222 -16.41 -7.15 5.74
CA LEU A 222 -16.40 -6.26 6.91
C LEU A 222 -17.79 -5.98 7.48
N ILE A 223 -18.81 -5.84 6.63
CA ILE A 223 -20.21 -5.64 7.06
C ILE A 223 -20.75 -6.89 7.75
N VAL A 224 -20.56 -8.07 7.16
CA VAL A 224 -21.07 -9.35 7.67
C VAL A 224 -20.34 -9.78 8.93
N SER A 225 -19.03 -9.57 9.00
CA SER A 225 -18.24 -9.85 10.21
C SER A 225 -18.41 -8.80 11.31
N ASN A 226 -19.10 -7.69 11.02
CA ASN A 226 -19.28 -6.55 11.92
C ASN A 226 -17.94 -6.01 12.46
N ASP A 227 -16.92 -5.93 11.60
CA ASP A 227 -15.56 -5.54 11.96
C ASP A 227 -15.38 -4.02 11.95
N ILE A 228 -16.08 -3.37 12.88
CA ILE A 228 -16.14 -1.90 12.98
C ILE A 228 -14.78 -1.31 13.31
N ASP A 229 -13.97 -1.98 14.12
CA ASP A 229 -12.65 -1.49 14.50
C ASP A 229 -11.71 -1.41 13.29
N SER A 230 -11.76 -2.39 12.39
CA SER A 230 -11.01 -2.33 11.13
C SER A 230 -11.49 -1.18 10.26
N LEU A 231 -12.81 -0.98 10.12
CA LEU A 231 -13.36 0.14 9.36
C LEU A 231 -12.96 1.50 9.95
N LYS A 232 -12.98 1.66 11.27
CA LYS A 232 -12.53 2.88 11.97
C LYS A 232 -11.03 3.16 11.80
N LYS A 233 -10.21 2.13 11.62
CA LYS A 233 -8.79 2.32 11.25
C LYS A 233 -8.67 2.74 9.78
N LEU A 234 -9.43 2.12 8.90
CA LEU A 234 -9.30 2.30 7.45
C LEU A 234 -9.83 3.66 6.93
N ILE A 235 -10.63 4.42 7.70
CA ILE A 235 -10.91 5.85 7.37
C ILE A 235 -9.66 6.74 7.47
N TYR A 236 -8.57 6.22 8.02
CA TYR A 236 -7.24 6.81 8.05
C TYR A 236 -6.28 6.16 7.04
N SER A 237 -6.78 5.38 6.09
CA SER A 237 -5.96 4.85 5.00
C SER A 237 -5.28 5.97 4.20
N PRO A 238 -4.05 5.80 3.69
CA PRO A 238 -3.45 6.73 2.74
C PRO A 238 -4.20 6.83 1.39
N SER A 239 -5.06 5.86 1.03
CA SER A 239 -5.83 5.87 -0.21
C SER A 239 -7.11 6.72 -0.11
N PRO A 240 -7.27 7.80 -0.92
CA PRO A 240 -8.52 8.58 -0.94
C PRO A 240 -9.75 7.74 -1.25
N THR A 241 -9.63 6.85 -2.24
CA THR A 241 -10.75 6.00 -2.65
C THR A 241 -11.11 4.98 -1.58
N ALA A 242 -10.11 4.37 -0.93
CA ALA A 242 -10.35 3.46 0.19
C ALA A 242 -11.11 4.14 1.32
N ARG A 243 -10.67 5.35 1.71
CA ARG A 243 -11.35 6.16 2.73
C ARG A 243 -12.81 6.42 2.37
N LEU A 244 -13.10 6.73 1.11
CA LEU A 244 -14.47 6.96 0.63
C LEU A 244 -15.36 5.72 0.78
N PHE A 245 -14.87 4.55 0.34
CA PHE A 245 -15.61 3.29 0.46
C PHE A 245 -15.85 2.90 1.92
N VAL A 246 -14.81 3.02 2.76
CA VAL A 246 -14.89 2.68 4.18
C VAL A 246 -15.82 3.64 4.93
N ALA A 247 -15.77 4.94 4.62
CA ALA A 247 -16.68 5.94 5.19
C ALA A 247 -18.15 5.66 4.84
N ASN A 248 -18.43 5.34 3.56
CA ASN A 248 -19.77 4.92 3.13
C ASN A 248 -20.21 3.63 3.85
N THR A 249 -19.30 2.67 4.01
CA THR A 249 -19.57 1.42 4.74
C THR A 249 -19.93 1.67 6.20
N LEU A 250 -19.18 2.51 6.91
CA LEU A 250 -19.49 2.88 8.29
C LEU A 250 -20.86 3.56 8.41
N LYS A 251 -21.21 4.46 7.48
CA LYS A 251 -22.54 5.10 7.45
C LYS A 251 -23.67 4.13 7.14
N HIS A 252 -23.44 3.18 6.24
CA HIS A 252 -24.39 2.10 5.98
C HIS A 252 -24.65 1.28 7.24
N ILE A 253 -23.59 0.85 7.94
CA ILE A 253 -23.71 0.05 9.16
C ILE A 253 -24.35 0.86 10.30
N GLU A 254 -23.95 2.11 10.52
CA GLU A 254 -24.56 3.01 11.51
C GLU A 254 -26.09 3.09 11.31
N LYS A 255 -26.54 3.25 10.06
CA LYS A 255 -27.97 3.32 9.73
C LYS A 255 -28.70 1.98 9.87
N LYS A 256 -28.13 0.89 9.36
CA LYS A 256 -28.80 -0.42 9.25
C LYS A 256 -28.70 -1.25 10.52
N GLN A 257 -27.55 -1.21 11.19
CA GLN A 257 -27.26 -1.99 12.39
C GLN A 257 -27.31 -1.16 13.68
N LYS A 258 -27.65 0.14 13.59
CA LYS A 258 -27.82 1.07 14.73
C LYS A 258 -26.58 1.19 15.62
N ILE A 259 -25.39 1.08 15.03
CA ILE A 259 -24.12 1.30 15.72
C ILE A 259 -23.89 2.80 15.89
N HIS A 260 -23.33 3.23 17.01
CA HIS A 260 -22.98 4.63 17.25
C HIS A 260 -21.51 4.88 16.93
N LEU A 261 -21.24 5.78 15.99
CA LEU A 261 -19.89 6.27 15.70
C LEU A 261 -19.55 7.42 16.65
N ASP A 262 -18.29 7.49 17.09
CA ASP A 262 -17.87 8.57 17.97
C ASP A 262 -17.72 9.90 17.21
N LYS A 263 -17.50 10.98 17.96
CA LYS A 263 -17.37 12.33 17.38
C LYS A 263 -16.19 12.43 16.42
N LYS A 264 -15.06 11.78 16.72
CA LYS A 264 -13.83 11.85 15.91
C LYS A 264 -14.02 11.12 14.59
N ASP A 265 -14.61 9.93 14.63
CA ASP A 265 -14.96 9.14 13.45
C ASP A 265 -15.93 9.92 12.55
N ASN A 266 -16.97 10.52 13.15
CA ASN A 266 -17.95 11.32 12.41
C ASN A 266 -17.33 12.56 11.74
N GLN A 267 -16.42 13.25 12.44
CA GLN A 267 -15.67 14.38 11.87
C GLN A 267 -14.83 13.92 10.68
N ARG A 268 -14.07 12.83 10.84
CA ARG A 268 -13.24 12.27 9.78
C ARG A 268 -14.06 11.85 8.55
N ILE A 269 -15.20 11.21 8.76
CA ILE A 269 -16.12 10.82 7.69
C ILE A 269 -16.67 12.05 6.95
N ALA A 270 -17.05 13.11 7.69
CA ALA A 270 -17.53 14.34 7.08
C ALA A 270 -16.45 15.02 6.21
N GLU A 271 -15.19 15.04 6.66
CA GLU A 271 -14.05 15.54 5.86
C GLU A 271 -13.85 14.73 4.58
N ILE A 272 -13.96 13.40 4.66
CA ILE A 272 -13.84 12.51 3.50
C ILE A 272 -14.91 12.83 2.46
N PHE A 273 -16.18 12.98 2.86
CA PHE A 273 -17.26 13.30 1.94
C PHE A 273 -17.18 14.71 1.38
N LYS A 274 -16.70 15.69 2.16
CA LYS A 274 -16.53 17.07 1.68
C LYS A 274 -15.51 17.15 0.54
N ASN A 275 -14.48 16.32 0.59
CA ASN A 275 -13.39 16.30 -0.38
C ASN A 275 -13.50 15.13 -1.38
N SER A 276 -14.65 14.45 -1.44
CA SER A 276 -14.79 13.28 -2.31
C SER A 276 -14.93 13.69 -3.75
N GLU A 277 -14.12 13.10 -4.61
CA GLU A 277 -14.28 13.17 -6.07
C GLU A 277 -15.00 11.91 -6.58
N LYS A 278 -15.63 12.02 -7.75
CA LYS A 278 -16.16 10.84 -8.43
C LYS A 278 -15.02 9.90 -8.80
N VAL A 279 -15.23 8.61 -8.57
CA VAL A 279 -14.20 7.60 -8.82
C VAL A 279 -14.16 7.31 -10.31
N LYS A 280 -13.00 7.49 -10.95
CA LYS A 280 -12.81 7.15 -12.37
C LYS A 280 -13.07 5.66 -12.59
N GLY A 281 -13.95 5.40 -13.53
CA GLY A 281 -14.34 4.08 -13.96
C GLY A 281 -13.36 3.50 -14.96
N GLY A 282 -13.09 2.20 -14.83
CA GLY A 282 -12.14 1.46 -15.66
C GLY A 282 -12.42 1.49 -17.15
N VAL A 283 -13.69 1.64 -17.49
CA VAL A 283 -14.18 1.59 -18.85
C VAL A 283 -14.00 2.96 -19.50
N ILE A 284 -13.30 2.97 -20.63
CA ILE A 284 -13.33 4.09 -21.56
C ILE A 284 -14.60 3.94 -22.38
N SER A 285 -15.62 4.74 -22.08
CA SER A 285 -16.85 4.77 -22.88
C SER A 285 -16.65 5.65 -24.11
N CYS A 286 -17.12 5.16 -25.25
CA CYS A 286 -17.19 5.93 -26.49
C CYS A 286 -18.64 6.39 -26.70
N TRP A 287 -18.91 7.65 -26.39
CA TRP A 287 -20.17 8.30 -26.76
C TRP A 287 -19.86 9.31 -27.85
N VAL A 288 -20.52 9.18 -29.01
CA VAL A 288 -20.40 10.01 -30.24
C VAL A 288 -19.31 11.07 -30.17
N GLY A 289 -18.10 10.71 -30.61
CA GLY A 289 -16.97 11.65 -30.74
C GLY A 289 -16.20 11.98 -29.47
N LYS A 290 -16.47 11.33 -28.32
CA LYS A 290 -15.70 11.48 -27.08
C LYS A 290 -15.28 10.12 -26.51
N PHE A 291 -13.98 9.98 -26.26
CA PHE A 291 -13.41 8.90 -25.45
C PHE A 291 -13.15 9.44 -24.05
N GLY A 292 -13.88 8.96 -23.06
CA GLY A 292 -13.73 9.35 -21.66
C GLY A 292 -13.87 8.15 -20.75
N TYR A 293 -13.31 8.24 -19.54
CA TYR A 293 -13.63 7.26 -18.50
C TYR A 293 -15.06 7.48 -18.01
N ASP A 294 -15.76 6.38 -17.71
CA ASP A 294 -16.96 6.45 -16.89
C ASP A 294 -16.60 6.96 -15.48
N TYR A 295 -17.57 7.42 -14.71
CA TYR A 295 -17.34 7.90 -13.35
C TYR A 295 -18.40 7.35 -12.42
N TYR A 296 -17.97 6.85 -11.26
CA TYR A 296 -18.83 6.27 -10.25
C TYR A 296 -18.99 7.20 -9.07
N ASP A 297 -20.25 7.50 -8.76
CA ASP A 297 -20.64 8.29 -7.59
C ASP A 297 -20.93 7.34 -6.44
N VAL A 298 -19.85 6.89 -5.79
CA VAL A 298 -19.94 5.93 -4.67
C VAL A 298 -20.74 6.53 -3.51
N THR A 299 -20.68 7.84 -3.29
CA THR A 299 -21.41 8.52 -2.21
C THR A 299 -22.93 8.39 -2.38
N ASN A 300 -23.43 8.57 -3.61
CA ASN A 300 -24.88 8.54 -3.87
C ASN A 300 -25.42 7.14 -4.18
N ASN A 301 -24.59 6.26 -4.75
CA ASN A 301 -25.03 4.95 -5.27
C ASN A 301 -24.45 3.76 -4.49
N PHE A 302 -23.90 3.97 -3.28
CA PHE A 302 -23.24 2.92 -2.50
C PHE A 302 -24.08 1.65 -2.31
N GLU A 303 -25.36 1.81 -1.96
CA GLU A 303 -26.28 0.69 -1.72
C GLU A 303 -26.52 -0.14 -2.98
N GLU A 304 -26.66 0.51 -4.13
CA GLU A 304 -26.84 -0.16 -5.43
C GLU A 304 -25.58 -0.96 -5.78
N TYR A 305 -24.41 -0.34 -5.65
CA TYR A 305 -23.14 -1.01 -5.93
C TYR A 305 -22.84 -2.14 -4.93
N LEU A 306 -23.30 -2.05 -3.68
CA LEU A 306 -23.15 -3.13 -2.72
C LEU A 306 -23.92 -4.39 -3.13
N LEU A 307 -24.95 -4.29 -3.97
CA LEU A 307 -25.74 -5.41 -4.47
C LEU A 307 -25.17 -6.07 -5.74
N THR A 308 -24.23 -5.44 -6.44
CA THR A 308 -23.66 -6.00 -7.69
C THR A 308 -22.77 -7.21 -7.39
N LYS A 309 -23.21 -8.39 -7.81
CA LYS A 309 -22.46 -9.65 -7.69
C LYS A 309 -21.34 -9.76 -8.73
#